data_AF-A0A4Y2I7N1-F1
#
_entry.id   AF-A0A4Y2I7N1-F1
#
_cell.length_a   1.000
_cell.length_b   1.000
_cell.length_c   1.000
_cell.angle_alpha   90.00
_cell.angle_beta   90.00
_cell.angle_gamma   90.00
#
_symmetry.space_group_name_H-M   'P 1'
#
loop_
_entity.id
_entity.type
_entity.pdbx_description
1 polymer ?
#
loop_
_entity_poly.entity_id
_entity_poly.type
_entity_poly.pdbx_seq_one_letter_code
_entity_poly.pdbx_strand_id
1 'polypeptide(L)'
;MHDGVLPHIETIVKQLLNLHFVNDRIISRHFPTAWPPRSPDLNLCDFWRWSCLKHVVYGDAIANLAELKNRITQQIHNMTTETLRSVVEHTVLRFQFIGENGGQHIEHFLSKSKPTSFSSEFQQFLIFQQFLA
;
A
#
# COMPACT_ATOMS: atom_id res chain seq x y z
N MET A 1 10.05 0.89 1.79
CA MET A 1 9.32 1.83 2.68
C MET A 1 8.75 1.02 3.82
N HIS A 2 8.81 1.52 5.05
CA HIS A 2 8.20 0.89 6.22
C HIS A 2 7.52 1.95 7.11
N ASP A 3 6.43 1.59 7.77
CA ASP A 3 5.61 2.45 8.63
C ASP A 3 6.28 2.96 9.92
N GLY A 4 7.49 2.47 10.23
CA GLY A 4 8.23 2.83 11.44
C GLY A 4 7.62 2.34 12.76
N VAL A 5 6.83 1.26 12.78
CA VAL A 5 6.32 0.64 14.02
C VAL A 5 7.47 -0.02 14.80
N LEU A 6 7.35 -0.07 16.14
CA LEU A 6 8.44 -0.38 17.09
C LEU A 6 9.32 -1.60 16.73
N PRO A 7 8.79 -2.79 16.39
CA PRO A 7 9.61 -3.94 16.02
C PRO A 7 10.47 -3.71 14.77
N HIS A 8 10.06 -2.79 13.89
CA HIS A 8 10.71 -2.53 12.60
C HIS A 8 11.77 -1.43 12.67
N ILE A 9 11.94 -0.80 13.83
CA ILE A 9 12.92 0.27 14.07
C ILE A 9 13.94 -0.10 15.14
N GLU A 10 13.95 -1.36 15.57
CA GLU A 10 14.96 -1.88 16.49
C GLU A 10 16.36 -1.82 15.86
N THR A 11 17.37 -1.72 16.72
CA THR A 11 18.78 -1.57 16.32
C THR A 11 19.22 -2.68 15.37
N ILE A 12 18.82 -3.93 15.64
CA ILE A 12 19.16 -5.08 14.80
C ILE A 12 18.55 -4.94 13.40
N VAL A 13 17.28 -4.54 13.31
CA VAL A 13 16.60 -4.33 12.02
C VAL A 13 17.23 -3.17 11.26
N LYS A 14 17.59 -2.07 11.94
CA LYS A 14 18.28 -0.94 11.32
C LYS A 14 19.65 -1.33 10.76
N GLN A 15 20.43 -2.09 11.51
CA GLN A 15 21.75 -2.57 11.07
C GLN A 15 21.61 -3.48 9.85
N LEU A 16 20.64 -4.40 9.85
CA LEU A 16 20.34 -5.26 8.72
C LEU A 16 19.94 -4.45 7.49
N LEU A 17 19.05 -3.47 7.65
CA LEU A 17 18.62 -2.62 6.56
C LEU A 17 19.77 -1.79 5.99
N ASN A 18 20.64 -1.21 6.83
CA ASN A 18 21.82 -0.46 6.40
C ASN A 18 22.84 -1.34 5.66
N LEU A 19 22.95 -2.62 6.03
CA LEU A 19 23.86 -3.56 5.38
C LEU A 19 23.41 -3.88 3.96
N HIS A 20 22.09 -4.07 3.76
CA HIS A 20 21.53 -4.49 2.47
C HIS A 20 21.12 -3.33 1.56
N PHE A 21 20.73 -2.21 2.15
CA PHE A 21 20.23 -1.03 1.45
C PHE A 21 21.04 0.17 1.91
N VAL A 22 21.66 0.88 0.96
CA VAL A 22 22.36 2.13 1.25
C VAL A 22 21.38 3.09 1.96
N ASN A 23 21.83 3.76 3.03
CA ASN A 23 20.97 4.50 3.96
C ASN A 23 19.99 5.50 3.31
N ASP A 24 20.38 6.10 2.19
CA ASP A 24 19.61 7.09 1.42
C ASP A 24 18.40 6.47 0.68
N ARG A 25 18.39 5.15 0.50
CA ARG A 25 17.31 4.40 -0.16
C ARG A 25 16.23 3.91 0.79
N ILE A 26 16.40 4.13 2.10
CA ILE A 26 15.49 3.63 3.13
C ILE A 26 14.58 4.76 3.59
N ILE A 27 13.27 4.57 3.38
CA ILE A 27 12.23 5.45 3.94
C ILE A 27 11.61 4.76 5.14
N SER A 28 11.95 5.23 6.34
CA SER A 28 11.49 4.69 7.63
C SER A 28 11.81 5.66 8.77
N ARG A 29 11.23 5.47 9.96
CA ARG A 29 11.49 6.29 11.13
C ARG A 29 12.94 6.12 11.61
N HIS A 30 13.63 7.24 11.90
CA HIS A 30 15.05 7.32 12.26
C HIS A 30 16.05 7.02 11.14
N PHE A 31 15.62 7.09 9.88
CA PHE A 31 16.48 7.13 8.70
C PHE A 31 16.54 8.55 8.12
N PRO A 32 17.51 8.87 7.24
CA PRO A 32 17.62 10.20 6.63
C PRO A 32 16.31 10.66 5.95
N THR A 33 15.61 9.74 5.30
CA THR A 33 14.27 9.96 4.75
C THR A 33 13.23 9.39 5.72
N ALA A 34 12.67 10.24 6.57
CA ALA A 34 11.71 9.81 7.57
C ALA A 34 10.32 9.51 6.95
N TRP A 35 9.70 8.40 7.37
CA TRP A 35 8.29 8.14 7.08
C TRP A 35 7.41 9.02 7.98
N PRO A 36 6.40 9.71 7.42
CA PRO A 36 5.50 10.54 8.22
C PRO A 36 4.68 9.68 9.21
N PRO A 37 4.47 10.15 10.45
CA PRO A 37 3.68 9.43 11.43
C PRO A 37 2.21 9.38 11.01
N ARG A 38 1.55 8.23 11.24
CA ARG A 38 0.11 8.01 10.98
C ARG A 38 -0.30 8.16 9.50
N SER A 39 0.59 7.78 8.58
CA SER A 39 0.28 7.77 7.14
C SER A 39 0.21 6.35 6.54
N PRO A 40 -0.79 5.53 6.91
CA PRO A 40 -1.01 4.23 6.27
C PRO A 40 -1.46 4.38 4.80
N ASP A 41 -2.08 5.51 4.46
CA ASP A 41 -2.51 5.90 3.12
C ASP A 41 -1.37 6.05 2.10
N LEU A 42 -0.13 6.18 2.60
CA LEU A 42 1.10 6.24 1.81
C LEU A 42 1.76 4.88 1.60
N ASN A 43 1.46 3.89 2.44
CA ASN A 43 2.08 2.57 2.33
C ASN A 43 1.37 1.76 1.25
N LEU A 44 2.08 1.46 0.18
CA LEU A 44 1.70 0.54 -0.90
C LEU A 44 1.00 -0.74 -0.41
N CYS A 45 1.51 -1.33 0.67
CA CYS A 45 0.92 -2.53 1.24
C CYS A 45 -0.44 -2.27 1.89
N ASP A 46 -0.61 -1.14 2.56
CA ASP A 46 -1.80 -0.86 3.36
C ASP A 46 -2.97 -0.38 2.50
N PHE A 47 -2.74 0.53 1.55
CA PHE A 47 -3.84 1.03 0.72
C PHE A 47 -4.22 0.08 -0.43
N TRP A 48 -3.24 -0.54 -1.09
CA TRP A 48 -3.49 -1.39 -2.27
C TRP A 48 -3.49 -2.87 -1.90
N ARG A 49 -2.36 -3.39 -1.40
CA ARG A 49 -2.14 -4.85 -1.32
C ARG A 49 -3.11 -5.51 -0.36
N TRP A 50 -3.27 -4.97 0.84
CA TRP A 50 -4.17 -5.53 1.84
C TRP A 50 -5.63 -5.39 1.45
N SER A 51 -6.01 -4.27 0.86
CA SER A 51 -7.36 -4.04 0.37
C SER A 51 -7.75 -5.02 -0.76
N CYS A 52 -6.87 -5.17 -1.75
CA CYS A 52 -7.05 -6.10 -2.85
C CYS A 52 -7.10 -7.56 -2.36
N LEU A 53 -6.14 -7.96 -1.53
CA LEU A 53 -6.11 -9.31 -0.96
C LEU A 53 -7.37 -9.60 -0.14
N LYS A 54 -7.84 -8.67 0.69
CA LYS A 54 -9.04 -8.89 1.49
C LYS A 54 -10.26 -9.12 0.61
N HIS A 55 -10.45 -8.29 -0.42
CA HIS A 55 -11.60 -8.41 -1.31
C HIS A 55 -11.65 -9.78 -1.99
N VAL A 56 -10.51 -10.27 -2.49
CA VAL A 56 -10.49 -11.52 -3.25
C VAL A 56 -10.41 -12.75 -2.36
N VAL A 57 -9.64 -12.71 -1.27
CA VAL A 57 -9.47 -13.86 -0.38
C VAL A 57 -10.74 -14.14 0.40
N TYR A 58 -11.44 -13.10 0.87
CA TYR A 58 -12.67 -13.21 1.66
C TYR A 58 -13.94 -13.01 0.84
N GLY A 59 -13.86 -12.92 -0.49
CA GLY A 59 -15.04 -12.81 -1.36
C GLY A 59 -15.98 -14.01 -1.22
N ASP A 60 -15.42 -15.20 -1.01
CA ASP A 60 -16.14 -16.43 -0.71
C ASP A 60 -15.78 -16.98 0.67
N ALA A 61 -16.69 -17.78 1.25
CA ALA A 61 -16.43 -18.49 2.49
C ALA A 61 -15.16 -19.34 2.40
N ILE A 62 -14.37 -19.36 3.47
CA ILE A 62 -13.09 -20.07 3.56
C ILE A 62 -13.28 -21.25 4.50
N ALA A 63 -13.08 -22.47 4.00
CA ALA A 63 -13.35 -23.68 4.77
C ALA A 63 -12.25 -24.00 5.80
N ASN A 64 -10.98 -23.68 5.49
CA ASN A 64 -9.84 -23.96 6.37
C ASN A 64 -8.59 -23.13 6.03
N LEU A 65 -7.56 -23.29 6.86
CA LEU A 65 -6.28 -22.58 6.72
C LEU A 65 -5.51 -22.90 5.43
N ALA A 66 -5.61 -24.13 4.92
CA ALA A 66 -4.90 -24.52 3.70
C ALA A 66 -5.49 -23.80 2.49
N GLU A 67 -6.81 -23.69 2.43
CA GLU A 67 -7.52 -22.91 1.42
C GLU A 67 -7.16 -21.43 1.49
N LEU A 68 -7.15 -20.84 2.69
CA LEU A 68 -6.73 -19.45 2.89
C LEU A 68 -5.33 -19.19 2.31
N LYS A 69 -4.36 -20.05 2.65
CA LYS A 69 -2.98 -19.95 2.15
C LYS A 69 -2.94 -20.06 0.63
N ASN A 70 -3.66 -21.03 0.05
CA ASN A 70 -3.71 -21.21 -1.39
C ASN A 70 -4.29 -19.99 -2.11
N ARG A 71 -5.41 -19.43 -1.61
CA ARG A 71 -6.02 -18.22 -2.19
C ARG A 71 -5.04 -17.03 -2.15
N ILE A 72 -4.36 -16.80 -1.03
CA ILE A 72 -3.34 -15.74 -0.92
C ILE A 72 -2.23 -15.95 -1.95
N THR A 73 -1.69 -17.17 -2.05
CA THR A 73 -0.62 -17.50 -3.00
C THR A 73 -1.05 -17.30 -4.45
N GLN A 74 -2.23 -17.78 -4.83
CA GLN A 74 -2.79 -17.59 -6.17
C GLN A 74 -2.97 -16.11 -6.52
N GLN A 75 -3.49 -15.31 -5.58
CA GLN A 75 -3.65 -13.88 -5.82
C GLN A 75 -2.32 -13.15 -6.02
N ILE A 76 -1.29 -13.53 -5.27
CA ILE A 76 0.06 -12.96 -5.46
C ILE A 76 0.63 -13.36 -6.83
N HIS A 77 0.42 -14.59 -7.29
CA HIS A 77 0.88 -15.04 -8.61
C HIS A 77 0.12 -14.41 -9.78
N ASN A 78 -1.15 -14.08 -9.59
CA ASN A 78 -1.98 -13.47 -10.61
C ASN A 78 -1.74 -11.96 -10.77
N MET A 79 -1.00 -11.32 -9.86
CA MET A 79 -0.64 -9.91 -9.98
C MET A 79 0.29 -9.70 -11.18
N THR A 80 -0.21 -8.96 -12.18
CA THR A 80 0.56 -8.62 -13.37
C THR A 80 1.54 -7.48 -13.11
N THR A 81 2.59 -7.41 -13.93
CA THR A 81 3.57 -6.32 -13.91
C THR A 81 2.90 -4.96 -14.18
N GLU A 82 1.87 -4.94 -15.02
CA GLU A 82 1.08 -3.75 -15.35
C GLU A 82 0.35 -3.23 -14.12
N THR A 83 -0.28 -4.12 -13.34
CA THR A 83 -0.92 -3.76 -12.08
C THR A 83 0.10 -3.17 -11.10
N LEU A 84 1.26 -3.83 -10.94
CA LEU A 84 2.33 -3.32 -10.06
C LEU A 84 2.85 -1.95 -10.49
N ARG A 85 3.05 -1.72 -11.79
CA ARG A 85 3.47 -0.42 -12.32
C ARG A 85 2.45 0.66 -11.99
N SER A 86 1.18 0.40 -12.25
CA SER A 86 0.11 1.38 -12.02
C SER A 86 -0.04 1.73 -10.53
N VAL A 87 0.17 0.75 -9.66
CA VAL A 87 0.21 0.93 -8.20
C VAL A 87 1.35 1.84 -7.75
N VAL A 88 2.53 1.68 -8.34
CA VAL A 88 3.68 2.57 -8.08
C VAL A 88 3.39 3.99 -8.56
N GLU A 89 2.86 4.15 -9.77
CA GLU A 89 2.47 5.47 -10.32
C GLU A 89 1.46 6.18 -9.41
N HIS A 90 0.44 5.48 -8.92
CA HIS A 90 -0.54 6.05 -8.01
C HIS A 90 0.06 6.44 -6.65
N THR A 91 1.09 5.74 -6.21
CA THR A 91 1.81 6.11 -4.98
C THR A 91 2.59 7.40 -5.16
N VAL A 92 3.22 7.58 -6.32
CA VAL A 92 3.89 8.85 -6.68
C VAL A 92 2.88 10.00 -6.72
N LEU A 93 1.70 9.78 -7.31
CA LEU A 93 0.63 10.78 -7.34
C LEU A 93 0.16 11.16 -5.93
N ARG A 94 -0.02 10.19 -5.03
CA ARG A 94 -0.36 10.45 -3.62
C ARG A 94 0.68 11.32 -2.94
N PHE A 95 1.97 11.03 -3.11
CA PHE A 95 3.05 11.86 -2.56
C PHE A 95 3.01 13.30 -3.10
N GLN A 96 2.74 13.48 -4.40
CA GLN A 96 2.61 14.80 -5.01
C GLN A 96 1.45 15.58 -4.40
N PHE A 97 0.25 14.98 -4.31
CA PHE A 97 -0.90 15.63 -3.70
C PHE A 97 -0.66 15.98 -2.23
N ILE A 98 0.04 15.14 -1.46
CA ILE A 98 0.38 15.44 -0.07
C ILE A 98 1.33 16.64 0.00
N GLY A 99 2.32 16.72 -0.90
CA GLY A 99 3.21 17.86 -1.01
C GLY A 99 2.47 19.17 -1.34
N GLU A 100 1.56 19.13 -2.32
CA GLU A 100 0.74 20.27 -2.75
C GLU A 100 -0.23 20.75 -1.65
N ASN A 101 -0.71 19.84 -0.81
CA ASN A 101 -1.67 20.13 0.25
C ASN A 101 -1.02 20.27 1.65
N GLY A 102 0.28 20.53 1.71
CA GLY A 102 0.99 20.81 2.96
C GLY A 102 0.92 19.68 3.99
N GLY A 103 0.85 18.42 3.54
CA GLY A 103 0.84 17.25 4.43
C GLY A 103 -0.54 16.80 4.90
N GLN A 104 -1.64 17.38 4.40
CA GLN A 104 -3.01 17.02 4.79
C GLN A 104 -3.53 15.76 4.08
N HIS A 105 -4.63 15.20 4.61
CA HIS A 105 -5.38 14.08 4.03
C HIS A 105 -5.81 14.37 2.58
N ILE A 106 -5.59 13.42 1.67
CA ILE A 106 -5.77 13.62 0.22
C ILE A 106 -6.93 12.83 -0.40
N GLU A 107 -7.64 12.02 0.38
CA GLU A 107 -8.68 11.12 -0.10
C GLU A 107 -9.80 11.87 -0.85
N HIS A 108 -10.09 13.10 -0.42
CA HIS A 108 -11.09 13.99 -1.03
C HIS A 108 -10.69 14.56 -2.40
N PHE A 109 -9.41 14.49 -2.78
CA PHE A 109 -8.93 14.84 -4.11
C PHE A 109 -8.93 13.64 -5.05
N LEU A 110 -8.63 12.45 -4.52
CA LEU A 110 -8.59 11.20 -5.28
C LEU A 110 -9.96 10.77 -5.81
N SER A 111 -11.05 11.13 -5.11
CA SER A 111 -12.43 10.83 -5.54
C SER A 111 -12.88 11.66 -6.74
N LYS A 112 -12.17 12.74 -7.09
CA LYS A 112 -12.55 13.69 -8.16
C LYS A 112 -11.75 13.50 -9.45
N SER A 113 -10.63 12.78 -9.43
CA SER A 113 -9.88 12.44 -10.64
C SER A 113 -10.58 11.34 -11.45
N LYS A 114 -10.82 11.61 -12.74
CA LYS A 114 -11.38 10.64 -13.71
C LYS A 114 -10.60 9.31 -13.69
N PRO A 115 -11.25 8.17 -14.00
CA PRO A 115 -10.62 6.87 -13.95
C PRO A 115 -9.59 6.77 -15.09
N THR A 116 -8.32 6.98 -14.76
CA THR A 116 -7.21 6.52 -15.59
C THR A 116 -7.19 5.01 -15.51
N SER A 117 -7.83 4.36 -16.49
CA SER A 117 -7.69 2.96 -16.89
C SER A 117 -7.14 2.02 -15.81
N PHE A 118 -7.98 1.66 -14.84
CA PHE A 118 -7.72 0.52 -13.96
C PHE A 118 -8.69 -0.62 -14.28
N SER A 119 -8.19 -1.85 -14.11
CA SER A 119 -9.00 -3.08 -14.07
C SER A 119 -10.22 -2.87 -13.17
N SER A 120 -11.35 -3.46 -13.57
CA SER A 120 -12.67 -3.36 -12.92
C SER A 120 -12.64 -3.60 -11.40
N GLU A 121 -11.67 -4.37 -10.92
CA GLU A 121 -11.46 -4.69 -9.50
C GLU A 121 -11.07 -3.48 -8.65
N PHE A 122 -10.35 -2.50 -9.22
CA PHE A 122 -9.91 -1.31 -8.48
C PHE A 122 -10.92 -0.18 -8.49
N GLN A 123 -11.74 -0.09 -9.54
CA GLN A 123 -12.92 0.78 -9.51
C GLN A 123 -13.94 0.30 -8.46
N GLN A 124 -14.12 -1.01 -8.29
CA GLN A 124 -14.95 -1.56 -7.22
C GLN A 124 -14.42 -1.20 -5.82
N PHE A 125 -13.10 -1.19 -5.62
CA PHE A 125 -12.48 -0.76 -4.37
C PHE A 125 -12.74 0.72 -4.03
N LEU A 126 -12.60 1.63 -5.00
CA LEU A 126 -12.91 3.06 -4.80
C LEU A 126 -14.39 3.29 -4.50
N ILE A 127 -15.29 2.56 -5.18
CA ILE A 127 -16.73 2.60 -4.91
C ILE A 127 -17.01 2.07 -3.49
N PHE A 128 -16.36 0.99 -3.06
CA PHE A 128 -16.58 0.40 -1.74
C PHE A 128 -16.13 1.31 -0.58
N GLN A 129 -15.05 2.10 -0.78
CA GLN A 129 -14.64 3.13 0.17
C GLN A 129 -15.61 4.32 0.22
N GLN A 130 -16.39 4.56 -0.84
CA GLN A 130 -17.37 5.65 -0.92
C GLN A 130 -18.68 5.34 -0.18
N PHE A 131 -18.94 4.08 0.16
CA PHE A 131 -20.14 3.62 0.87
C PHE A 131 -19.94 3.35 2.37
N LEU A 132 -18.71 3.51 2.89
CA LEU A 132 -18.37 3.29 4.31
C LEU A 132 -18.05 4.58 5.08
N ALA A 133 -18.38 5.75 4.52
CA ALA A 133 -18.29 7.06 5.19
C ALA A 133 -19.68 7.62 5.47
#